data_AF-A0A951QI97-F1
#
_entry.id   AF-A0A951QI97-F1
#
_cell.length_a   1.000
_cell.length_b   1.000
_cell.length_c   1.000
_cell.angle_alpha   90.00
_cell.angle_beta   90.00
_cell.angle_gamma   90.00
#
_symmetry.space_group_name_H-M   'P 1'
#
loop_
_entity.id
_entity.type
_entity.pdbx_description
1 polymer ?
#
loop_
_entity_poly.entity_id
_entity_poly.type
_entity_poly.pdbx_seq_one_letter_code
_entity_poly.pdbx_strand_id
1 'polypeptide(L)'
;MGANLIEQLRKVKDFRTKDGQRHQLWLVLLFVIMGTMSGYVGYRAWGDFVKRHRRVLIEKFGIQKHGVPSYSTIRRILMGVDFDILAKTFNQWAQSYVHLDASEWCAIDGKSIKGTLQNYESEYQNFVSVVSVFAQNRGLVFGLDKLENKKGSEISTVQNLISALDIEGVVFSLDALHCQKKLVS
;
A
#
# COMPACT_ATOMS: atom_id res chain seq x y z
N MET A 1 9.19 18.03 -12.15
CA MET A 1 8.88 18.10 -10.71
C MET A 1 7.93 16.95 -10.41
N GLY A 2 8.37 15.97 -9.63
CA GLY A 2 7.52 14.85 -9.24
C GLY A 2 6.30 15.34 -8.46
N ALA A 3 5.13 14.74 -8.69
CA ALA A 3 3.92 15.08 -7.95
C ALA A 3 4.15 14.87 -6.45
N ASN A 4 3.65 15.78 -5.61
CA ASN A 4 3.77 15.62 -4.17
C ASN A 4 2.81 14.52 -3.68
N LEU A 5 3.19 13.73 -2.66
CA LEU A 5 2.33 12.72 -2.03
C LEU A 5 0.95 13.29 -1.68
N ILE A 6 0.90 14.53 -1.16
CA ILE A 6 -0.35 15.21 -0.80
C ILE A 6 -1.28 15.37 -2.02
N GLU A 7 -0.73 15.75 -3.18
CA GLU A 7 -1.50 15.92 -4.41
C GLU A 7 -2.04 14.58 -4.91
N GLN A 8 -1.26 13.52 -4.74
CA GLN A 8 -1.67 12.17 -5.12
C GLN A 8 -2.79 11.68 -4.19
N LEU A 9 -2.65 11.83 -2.87
CA LEU A 9 -3.71 11.49 -1.91
C LEU A 9 -5.02 12.28 -2.13
N ARG A 10 -4.95 13.50 -2.69
CA ARG A 10 -6.14 14.27 -3.08
C ARG A 10 -6.93 13.67 -4.24
N LYS A 11 -6.33 12.81 -5.06
CA LYS A 11 -7.01 12.11 -6.16
C LYS A 11 -7.90 10.98 -5.66
N VAL A 12 -7.70 10.50 -4.44
CA VAL A 12 -8.55 9.47 -3.84
C VAL A 12 -9.94 10.05 -3.61
N LYS A 13 -10.94 9.48 -4.29
CA LYS A 13 -12.33 9.97 -4.23
C LYS A 13 -12.88 9.82 -2.81
N ASP A 14 -13.46 10.90 -2.30
CA ASP A 14 -14.16 10.86 -1.01
C ASP A 14 -15.51 10.15 -1.17
N PHE A 15 -15.65 8.99 -0.55
CA PHE A 15 -16.87 8.18 -0.56
C PHE A 15 -17.92 8.71 0.43
N ARG A 16 -17.55 9.63 1.33
CA ARG A 16 -18.44 10.16 2.37
C ARG A 16 -19.36 11.22 1.80
N THR A 17 -20.58 11.32 2.36
CA THR A 17 -21.50 12.44 2.08
C THR A 17 -20.91 13.77 2.54
N LYS A 18 -21.33 14.89 1.91
CA LYS A 18 -20.81 16.24 2.22
C LYS A 18 -20.89 16.58 3.71
N ASP A 19 -21.99 16.21 4.38
CA ASP A 19 -22.20 16.45 5.81
C ASP A 19 -21.25 15.63 6.72
N GLY A 20 -20.71 14.52 6.20
CA GLY A 20 -19.75 13.65 6.90
C GLY A 20 -18.29 14.08 6.77
N GLN A 21 -17.98 15.11 5.98
CA GLN A 21 -16.62 15.52 5.63
C GLN A 21 -16.06 16.59 6.59
N ARG A 22 -15.99 16.28 7.91
CA ARG A 22 -15.38 17.18 8.91
C ARG A 22 -13.87 17.34 8.76
N HIS A 23 -13.20 16.30 8.26
CA HIS A 23 -11.77 16.30 7.96
C HIS A 23 -11.58 15.86 6.52
N GLN A 24 -10.70 16.54 5.78
CA GLN A 24 -10.40 16.20 4.39
C GLN A 24 -9.80 14.79 4.31
N LEU A 25 -10.24 13.99 3.33
CA LEU A 25 -9.85 12.57 3.23
C LEU A 25 -8.33 12.40 3.15
N TRP A 26 -7.67 13.12 2.24
CA TRP A 26 -6.23 13.06 2.04
C TRP A 26 -5.44 13.37 3.32
N LEU A 27 -5.94 14.26 4.18
CA LEU A 27 -5.28 14.63 5.43
C LEU A 27 -5.31 13.45 6.42
N VAL A 28 -6.44 12.75 6.50
CA VAL A 28 -6.55 11.56 7.36
C VAL A 28 -5.66 10.43 6.83
N LEU A 29 -5.64 10.21 5.53
CA LEU A 29 -4.74 9.23 4.89
C LEU A 29 -3.27 9.55 5.15
N LEU A 30 -2.89 10.82 5.04
CA LEU A 30 -1.53 11.27 5.35
C LEU A 30 -1.15 10.97 6.80
N PHE A 31 -2.06 11.18 7.75
CA PHE A 31 -1.81 10.88 9.16
C PHE A 31 -1.66 9.39 9.44
N VAL A 32 -2.40 8.54 8.73
CA VAL A 32 -2.24 7.09 8.79
C VAL A 32 -0.85 6.68 8.29
N ILE A 33 -0.40 7.25 7.17
CA ILE A 33 0.95 7.00 6.62
C ILE A 33 2.02 7.47 7.61
N MET A 34 1.95 8.72 8.09
CA MET A 34 2.90 9.26 9.06
C MET A 34 2.95 8.44 10.36
N GLY A 35 1.78 8.03 10.88
CA GLY A 35 1.67 7.18 12.05
C GLY A 35 2.34 5.83 11.83
N THR A 36 2.06 5.19 10.69
CA THR A 36 2.66 3.90 10.31
C THR A 36 4.18 3.99 10.20
N MET A 37 4.71 5.03 9.53
CA MET A 37 6.14 5.28 9.43
C MET A 37 6.79 5.57 10.80
N SER A 38 6.00 6.08 11.75
CA SER A 38 6.44 6.34 13.13
C SER A 38 6.26 5.12 14.05
N GLY A 39 5.94 3.94 13.51
CA GLY A 39 5.76 2.70 14.28
C GLY A 39 4.37 2.51 14.91
N TYR A 40 3.42 3.41 14.66
CA TYR A 40 2.04 3.26 15.12
C TYR A 40 1.26 2.46 14.08
N VAL A 41 0.97 1.19 14.39
CA VAL A 41 0.25 0.30 13.49
C VAL A 41 -1.12 -0.06 14.07
N GLY A 42 -2.16 0.15 13.26
CA GLY A 42 -3.54 -0.16 13.62
C GLY A 42 -4.33 1.06 14.09
N TYR A 43 -5.66 0.94 14.01
CA TYR A 43 -6.59 2.06 14.19
C TYR A 43 -6.34 2.87 15.46
N ARG A 44 -6.21 2.21 16.62
CA ARG A 44 -6.01 2.86 17.93
C ARG A 44 -4.68 3.59 17.98
N ALA A 45 -3.62 2.94 17.53
CA ALA A 45 -2.28 3.52 17.48
C ALA A 45 -2.25 4.77 16.57
N TRP A 46 -2.92 4.75 15.42
CA TRP A 46 -3.03 5.95 14.57
C TRP A 46 -3.79 7.08 15.26
N GLY A 47 -4.87 6.76 15.99
CA GLY A 47 -5.57 7.75 16.83
C GLY A 47 -4.67 8.35 17.91
N ASP A 48 -3.85 7.52 18.56
CA ASP A 48 -2.90 7.96 19.59
C ASP A 48 -1.78 8.83 19.00
N PHE A 49 -1.22 8.45 17.84
CA PHE A 49 -0.27 9.27 17.10
C PHE A 49 -0.82 10.67 16.83
N VAL A 50 -2.01 10.72 16.23
CA VAL A 50 -2.66 11.99 15.87
C VAL A 50 -2.95 12.84 17.10
N LYS A 51 -3.42 12.22 18.19
CA LYS A 51 -3.68 12.91 19.47
C LYS A 51 -2.40 13.43 20.12
N ARG A 52 -1.34 12.63 20.13
CA ARG A 52 -0.03 12.96 20.72
C ARG A 52 0.63 14.12 19.98
N HIS A 53 0.56 14.13 18.65
CA HIS A 53 1.18 15.16 17.81
C HIS A 53 0.23 16.30 17.42
N ARG A 54 -0.94 16.41 18.08
CA ARG A 54 -2.03 17.32 17.68
C ARG A 54 -1.59 18.75 17.38
N ARG A 55 -0.73 19.33 18.24
CA ARG A 55 -0.33 20.74 18.14
C ARG A 55 0.49 20.97 16.87
N VAL A 56 1.50 20.11 16.66
CA VAL A 56 2.38 20.17 15.49
C VAL A 56 1.59 19.91 14.20
N LEU A 57 0.65 18.96 14.21
CA LEU A 57 -0.18 18.66 13.05
C LEU A 57 -1.15 19.81 12.72
N ILE A 58 -1.75 20.45 13.73
CA ILE A 58 -2.62 21.61 13.55
C ILE A 58 -1.86 22.77 12.93
N GLU A 59 -0.68 23.08 13.47
CA GLU A 59 0.18 24.17 13.01
C GLU A 59 0.66 23.92 11.58
N LYS A 60 1.21 22.72 11.31
CA LYS A 60 1.81 22.38 10.01
C LYS A 60 0.80 22.27 8.88
N PHE A 61 -0.43 21.83 9.15
CA PHE A 61 -1.46 21.60 8.14
C PHE A 61 -2.63 22.61 8.21
N GLY A 62 -2.54 23.64 9.05
CA GLY A 62 -3.54 24.71 9.16
C GLY A 62 -4.93 24.21 9.56
N ILE A 63 -5.02 23.28 10.51
CA ILE A 63 -6.28 22.62 10.88
C ILE A 63 -7.04 23.47 11.89
N GLN A 64 -8.14 24.09 11.47
CA GLN A 64 -8.86 25.03 12.33
C GLN A 64 -10.11 24.40 12.99
N LYS A 65 -11.16 24.17 12.21
CA LYS A 65 -12.55 24.07 12.71
C LYS A 65 -12.87 22.84 13.57
N HIS A 66 -12.24 21.70 13.28
CA HIS A 66 -12.61 20.41 13.89
C HIS A 66 -11.44 19.73 14.61
N GLY A 67 -10.29 20.41 14.72
CA GLY A 67 -9.07 19.82 15.24
C GLY A 67 -8.65 18.58 14.45
N VAL A 68 -7.86 17.71 15.10
CA VAL A 68 -7.35 16.49 14.50
C VAL A 68 -8.38 15.34 14.55
N PRO A 69 -8.40 14.41 13.57
CA PRO A 69 -9.36 13.32 13.55
C PRO A 69 -9.17 12.38 14.75
N SER A 70 -10.29 11.91 15.31
CA SER A 70 -10.27 10.89 16.35
C SER A 70 -10.03 9.49 15.78
N TYR A 71 -9.68 8.53 16.64
CA TYR A 71 -9.66 7.10 16.33
C TYR A 71 -10.90 6.64 15.54
N SER A 72 -12.10 7.01 16.01
CA SER A 72 -13.35 6.59 15.40
C SER A 72 -13.52 7.16 13.99
N THR A 73 -13.04 8.39 13.76
CA THR A 73 -13.02 9.01 12.43
C THR A 73 -12.04 8.28 11.50
N ILE A 74 -10.82 8.01 11.96
CA ILE A 74 -9.80 7.27 11.19
C ILE A 74 -10.34 5.89 10.79
N ARG A 75 -10.89 5.14 11.75
CA ARG A 75 -11.46 3.82 11.50
C ARG A 75 -12.57 3.87 10.46
N ARG A 76 -13.54 4.79 10.59
CA ARG A 76 -14.66 4.91 9.65
C ARG A 76 -14.18 5.24 8.24
N ILE A 77 -13.18 6.11 8.13
CA ILE A 77 -12.57 6.46 6.84
C ILE A 77 -11.92 5.22 6.23
N LEU A 78 -11.01 4.57 6.94
CA LEU A 78 -10.29 3.41 6.41
C LEU A 78 -11.20 2.23 6.09
N MET A 79 -12.34 2.07 6.75
CA MET A 79 -13.32 1.03 6.41
C MET A 79 -14.04 1.27 5.07
N GLY A 80 -14.08 2.50 4.56
CA GLY A 80 -14.78 2.81 3.31
C GLY A 80 -13.86 3.29 2.18
N VAL A 81 -12.58 3.50 2.46
CA VAL A 81 -11.60 3.81 1.41
C VAL A 81 -11.43 2.60 0.51
N ASP A 82 -11.42 2.85 -0.79
CA ASP A 82 -10.96 1.88 -1.79
C ASP A 82 -9.43 1.78 -1.69
N PHE A 83 -8.96 0.67 -1.12
CA PHE A 83 -7.53 0.42 -0.92
C PHE A 83 -6.78 0.13 -2.21
N ASP A 84 -7.45 -0.39 -3.25
CA ASP A 84 -6.83 -0.66 -4.54
C ASP A 84 -6.49 0.67 -5.23
N ILE A 85 -7.42 1.62 -5.20
CA ILE A 85 -7.19 2.99 -5.70
C ILE A 85 -6.10 3.70 -4.88
N LEU A 86 -6.14 3.57 -3.55
CA LEU A 86 -5.12 4.18 -2.68
C LEU A 86 -3.72 3.62 -2.96
N ALA A 87 -3.59 2.30 -3.04
CA ALA A 87 -2.32 1.62 -3.33
C ALA A 87 -1.78 2.03 -4.70
N LYS A 88 -2.63 2.03 -5.74
CA LYS A 88 -2.25 2.49 -7.09
C LYS A 88 -1.76 3.94 -7.07
N THR A 89 -2.48 4.82 -6.40
CA THR A 89 -2.14 6.26 -6.31
C THR A 89 -0.82 6.48 -5.57
N PHE A 90 -0.59 5.73 -4.48
CA PHE A 90 0.65 5.77 -3.73
C PHE A 90 1.83 5.22 -4.52
N ASN A 91 1.65 4.11 -5.25
CA ASN A 91 2.71 3.52 -6.05
C ASN A 91 3.10 4.43 -7.23
N GLN A 92 2.13 5.06 -7.90
CA GLN A 92 2.40 6.07 -8.93
C GLN A 92 3.23 7.24 -8.40
N TRP A 93 2.93 7.70 -7.18
CA TRP A 93 3.73 8.70 -6.51
C TRP A 93 5.16 8.19 -6.26
N ALA A 94 5.30 7.03 -5.63
CA ALA A 94 6.59 6.45 -5.27
C ALA A 94 7.48 6.25 -6.51
N GLN A 95 6.93 5.72 -7.60
CA GLN A 95 7.64 5.51 -8.88
C GLN A 95 8.21 6.81 -9.46
N SER A 96 7.59 7.96 -9.22
CA SER A 96 8.15 9.25 -9.70
C SER A 96 9.47 9.66 -9.03
N TYR A 97 9.82 9.03 -7.90
CA TYR A 97 11.10 9.22 -7.20
C TYR A 97 12.07 8.06 -7.42
N VAL A 98 11.61 6.94 -7.96
CA VAL A 98 12.42 5.74 -8.19
C VAL A 98 12.85 5.72 -9.65
N HIS A 99 14.11 6.04 -9.90
CA HIS A 99 14.74 5.79 -11.19
C HIS A 99 15.50 4.47 -11.06
N LEU A 100 15.06 3.45 -11.80
CA LEU A 100 15.76 2.18 -11.87
C LEU A 100 16.84 2.32 -12.96
N ASP A 101 18.07 2.00 -12.60
CA ASP A 101 19.16 1.95 -13.56
C ASP A 101 19.11 0.62 -14.33
N ALA A 102 19.59 0.63 -15.57
CA ALA A 102 19.86 -0.60 -16.28
C ALA A 102 20.89 -1.40 -15.46
N SER A 103 20.55 -2.63 -15.07
CA SER A 103 21.27 -3.54 -14.13
C SER A 103 20.81 -3.55 -12.67
N GLU A 104 19.66 -2.96 -12.33
CA GLU A 104 19.09 -3.15 -10.99
C GLU A 104 18.66 -4.61 -10.75
N TRP A 105 18.95 -5.13 -9.55
CA TRP A 105 18.50 -6.44 -9.10
C TRP A 105 17.18 -6.32 -8.37
N CYS A 106 16.17 -7.02 -8.87
CA CYS A 106 14.79 -6.96 -8.39
C CYS A 106 14.39 -8.32 -7.82
N ALA A 107 14.27 -8.43 -6.50
CA ALA A 107 13.78 -9.64 -5.86
C ALA A 107 12.25 -9.66 -5.85
N ILE A 108 11.64 -10.77 -6.26
CA ILE A 108 10.21 -10.99 -6.18
C ILE A 108 9.93 -12.08 -5.15
N ASP A 109 9.06 -11.78 -4.20
CA ASP A 109 8.79 -12.67 -3.07
C ASP A 109 7.33 -12.56 -2.60
N GLY A 110 6.77 -13.69 -2.19
CA GLY A 110 5.41 -13.84 -1.67
C GLY A 110 5.39 -13.95 -0.15
N LYS A 111 4.67 -13.05 0.54
CA LYS A 111 4.47 -13.09 1.99
C LYS A 111 3.01 -13.33 2.34
N SER A 112 2.73 -14.45 3.01
CA SER A 112 1.39 -14.73 3.56
C SER A 112 1.06 -13.82 4.74
N ILE A 113 -0.10 -13.18 4.70
CA ILE A 113 -0.59 -12.32 5.77
C ILE A 113 -1.14 -13.19 6.90
N LYS A 114 -0.54 -13.07 8.09
CA LYS A 114 -1.02 -13.76 9.30
C LYS A 114 -2.47 -13.38 9.63
N GLY A 115 -3.23 -14.35 10.12
CA GLY A 115 -4.62 -14.14 10.55
C GLY A 115 -5.64 -14.00 9.41
N THR A 116 -5.25 -14.29 8.16
CA THR A 116 -6.16 -14.33 7.00
C THR A 116 -6.62 -15.74 6.64
N LEU A 117 -6.14 -16.76 7.36
CA LEU A 117 -6.49 -18.15 7.14
C LEU A 117 -7.98 -18.38 7.42
N GLN A 118 -8.68 -18.94 6.45
CA GLN A 118 -10.05 -19.41 6.54
C GLN A 118 -10.11 -20.89 6.14
N ASN A 119 -11.12 -21.59 6.63
CA ASN A 119 -11.36 -23.01 6.38
C ASN A 119 -10.16 -23.88 6.79
N TYR A 120 -9.60 -23.62 7.97
CA TYR A 120 -8.39 -24.29 8.47
C TYR A 120 -8.55 -25.83 8.58
N GLU A 121 -9.78 -26.32 8.77
CA GLU A 121 -10.12 -27.74 8.87
C GLU A 121 -10.20 -28.48 7.53
N SER A 122 -10.17 -27.75 6.41
CA SER A 122 -10.23 -28.31 5.06
C SER A 122 -8.86 -28.29 4.40
N GLU A 123 -8.59 -29.25 3.52
CA GLU A 123 -7.44 -29.21 2.61
C GLU A 123 -7.46 -27.98 1.69
N TYR A 124 -8.65 -27.40 1.44
CA TYR A 124 -8.85 -26.18 0.68
C TYR A 124 -8.79 -24.94 1.58
N GLN A 125 -7.64 -24.73 2.21
CA GLN A 125 -7.38 -23.55 3.02
C GLN A 125 -7.35 -22.29 2.15
N ASN A 126 -8.02 -21.23 2.60
CA ASN A 126 -7.93 -19.92 1.96
C ASN A 126 -7.07 -19.00 2.81
N PHE A 127 -6.07 -18.37 2.23
CA PHE A 127 -5.29 -17.33 2.88
C PHE A 127 -4.93 -16.26 1.86
N VAL A 128 -4.57 -15.09 2.38
CA VAL A 128 -4.15 -13.96 1.55
C VAL A 128 -2.65 -13.80 1.67
N SER A 129 -1.99 -13.73 0.53
CA SER A 129 -0.58 -13.42 0.40
C SER A 129 -0.40 -12.13 -0.37
N VAL A 130 0.77 -11.52 -0.21
CA VAL A 130 1.18 -10.33 -0.95
C VAL A 130 2.47 -10.66 -1.67
N VAL A 131 2.50 -10.45 -2.97
CA VAL A 131 3.69 -10.59 -3.81
C VAL A 131 4.26 -9.21 -4.03
N SER A 132 5.53 -9.02 -3.67
CA SER A 132 6.22 -7.74 -3.80
C SER A 132 7.43 -7.86 -4.70
N VAL A 133 7.71 -6.80 -5.46
CA VAL A 133 8.97 -6.64 -6.19
C VAL A 133 9.82 -5.58 -5.52
N PHE A 134 10.99 -6.00 -5.08
CA PHE A 134 11.90 -5.24 -4.25
C PHE A 134 13.20 -4.97 -5.00
N ALA A 135 13.48 -3.69 -5.27
CA ALA A 135 14.73 -3.22 -5.85
C ALA A 135 15.82 -3.20 -4.76
N GLN A 136 16.79 -4.10 -4.90
CA GLN A 136 17.71 -4.45 -3.82
C GLN A 136 18.71 -3.33 -3.51
N ASN A 137 19.26 -2.65 -4.51
CA ASN A 137 20.23 -1.58 -4.28
C ASN A 137 19.55 -0.31 -3.76
N ARG A 138 18.26 -0.12 -4.11
CA ARG A 138 17.47 1.04 -3.68
C ARG A 138 16.79 0.82 -2.34
N GLY A 139 16.56 -0.42 -1.92
CA GLY A 139 15.84 -0.74 -0.70
C GLY A 139 14.35 -0.41 -0.78
N LEU A 140 13.75 -0.53 -1.97
CA LEU A 140 12.38 -0.07 -2.24
C LEU A 140 11.52 -1.16 -2.88
N VAL A 141 10.25 -1.20 -2.47
CA VAL A 141 9.22 -2.00 -3.14
C VAL A 141 8.61 -1.15 -4.26
N PHE A 142 8.73 -1.59 -5.51
CA PHE A 142 8.25 -0.83 -6.67
C PHE A 142 7.01 -1.45 -7.34
N GLY A 143 6.69 -2.69 -7.00
CA GLY A 143 5.48 -3.39 -7.42
C GLY A 143 4.94 -4.25 -6.28
N LEU A 144 3.62 -4.31 -6.17
CA LEU A 144 2.93 -5.06 -5.13
C LEU A 144 1.60 -5.55 -5.68
N ASP A 145 1.30 -6.83 -5.48
CA ASP A 145 -0.01 -7.38 -5.80
C ASP A 145 -0.47 -8.38 -4.73
N LYS A 146 -1.79 -8.52 -4.59
CA LYS A 146 -2.43 -9.39 -3.61
C LYS A 146 -2.82 -10.71 -4.27
N LEU A 147 -2.44 -11.82 -3.65
CA LEU A 147 -2.87 -13.16 -4.00
C LEU A 147 -3.87 -13.68 -2.96
N GLU A 148 -4.99 -14.24 -3.43
CA GLU A 148 -5.87 -15.06 -2.60
C GLU A 148 -5.78 -16.51 -3.08
N ASN A 149 -5.34 -17.42 -2.20
CA ASN A 149 -4.95 -18.78 -2.56
C ASN A 149 -6.04 -19.55 -3.33
N LYS A 150 -7.32 -19.31 -3.04
CA LYS A 150 -8.44 -19.95 -3.75
C LYS A 150 -8.75 -19.39 -5.12
N LYS A 151 -8.27 -18.18 -5.44
CA LYS A 151 -8.66 -17.45 -6.66
C LYS A 151 -7.58 -17.43 -7.73
N GLY A 152 -6.34 -17.77 -7.39
CA GLY A 152 -5.23 -17.74 -8.32
C GLY A 152 -3.99 -18.40 -7.74
N SER A 153 -2.92 -18.40 -8.54
CA SER A 153 -1.62 -18.92 -8.14
C SER A 153 -0.60 -17.79 -8.03
N GLU A 154 0.38 -17.95 -7.14
CA GLU A 154 1.49 -17.00 -7.00
C GLU A 154 2.23 -16.81 -8.32
N ILE A 155 2.43 -17.88 -9.08
CA ILE A 155 3.06 -17.85 -10.41
C ILE A 155 2.31 -16.86 -11.33
N SER A 156 0.98 -16.97 -11.43
CA SER A 156 0.20 -16.06 -12.28
C SER A 156 0.27 -14.61 -11.81
N THR A 157 0.30 -14.39 -10.49
CA THR A 157 0.46 -13.04 -9.91
C THR A 157 1.83 -12.45 -10.25
N VAL A 158 2.90 -13.22 -10.08
CA VAL A 158 4.27 -12.79 -10.43
C VAL A 158 4.37 -12.39 -11.90
N GLN A 159 3.79 -13.19 -12.80
CA GLN A 159 3.76 -12.91 -14.23
C GLN A 159 3.05 -11.60 -14.56
N ASN A 160 1.85 -11.42 -14.03
CA ASN A 160 1.09 -10.18 -14.20
C ASN A 160 1.85 -8.97 -13.66
N LEU A 161 2.55 -9.15 -12.53
CA LEU A 161 3.30 -8.09 -11.89
C LEU A 161 4.50 -7.66 -12.76
N ILE A 162 5.28 -8.62 -13.30
CA ILE A 162 6.38 -8.32 -14.23
C ILE A 162 5.85 -7.62 -15.49
N SER A 163 4.77 -8.13 -16.10
CA SER A 163 4.18 -7.52 -17.30
C SER A 163 3.61 -6.12 -17.04
N ALA A 164 3.04 -5.86 -15.87
CA ALA A 164 2.49 -4.56 -15.51
C ALA A 164 3.55 -3.50 -15.20
N LEU A 165 4.76 -3.94 -14.84
CA LEU A 165 5.88 -3.06 -14.52
C LEU A 165 6.55 -2.51 -15.78
N ASP A 166 6.55 -3.26 -16.88
CA ASP A 166 7.08 -2.86 -18.20
C ASP A 166 8.51 -2.27 -18.13
N ILE A 167 9.42 -3.02 -17.49
CA ILE A 167 10.79 -2.56 -17.21
C ILE A 167 11.80 -3.43 -17.94
N GLU A 168 12.66 -2.78 -18.72
CA GLU A 168 13.76 -3.43 -19.44
C GLU A 168 15.09 -3.28 -18.69
N GLY A 169 16.01 -4.21 -18.94
CA GLY A 169 17.38 -4.11 -18.44
C GLY A 169 17.56 -4.39 -16.94
N VAL A 170 16.55 -4.94 -16.26
CA VAL A 170 16.63 -5.37 -14.86
C VAL A 170 16.81 -6.89 -14.74
N VAL A 171 17.41 -7.33 -13.64
CA VAL A 171 17.56 -8.76 -13.32
C VAL A 171 16.54 -9.13 -12.25
N PHE A 172 15.61 -10.04 -12.56
CA PHE A 172 14.66 -10.56 -11.59
C PHE A 172 15.23 -11.79 -10.87
N SER A 173 15.18 -11.76 -9.54
CA SER A 173 15.48 -12.90 -8.67
C SER A 173 14.17 -13.44 -8.08
N LEU A 174 13.96 -14.75 -8.23
CA LEU A 174 12.73 -15.45 -7.85
C LEU A 174 13.09 -16.82 -7.25
N ASP A 175 12.21 -17.36 -6.43
CA ASP A 175 12.33 -18.74 -5.94
C ASP A 175 12.19 -19.78 -7.06
N ALA A 176 12.76 -20.97 -6.84
CA ALA A 176 12.77 -22.06 -7.82
C ALA A 176 11.38 -22.53 -8.27
N LEU A 177 10.33 -22.28 -7.47
CA LEU A 177 8.93 -22.52 -7.85
C LEU A 177 8.57 -21.83 -9.18
N HIS A 178 9.22 -20.70 -9.46
CA HIS A 178 8.95 -19.87 -10.62
C HIS A 178 9.70 -20.32 -11.88
N CYS A 179 10.54 -21.37 -11.84
CA CYS A 179 11.21 -21.93 -13.01
C CYS A 179 10.24 -22.65 -13.98
N GLN A 180 9.32 -21.90 -14.59
CA GLN A 180 8.27 -22.38 -15.47
C GLN A 180 8.68 -22.27 -16.94
N LYS A 181 8.29 -23.24 -17.77
CA LYS A 181 8.58 -23.21 -19.22
C LYS A 181 7.98 -22.01 -19.94
N LYS A 182 6.87 -21.48 -19.44
CA LYS A 182 6.20 -20.27 -19.93
C LYS A 182 6.24 -19.23 -18.81
N LEU A 183 7.39 -18.60 -18.65
CA LEU A 183 7.61 -17.67 -17.54
C LEU A 183 7.08 -16.27 -17.89
N VAL A 184 7.35 -15.73 -19.09
CA VAL A 184 6.81 -14.46 -19.60
C VAL A 184 6.97 -14.47 -21.13
N SER A 185 6.00 -13.95 -21.88
CA SER A 185 6.13 -13.53 -23.29
C SER A 185 6.01 -12.03 -23.37
#